data_AF-A0A6P0VVG1-F1
#
_entry.id   AF-A0A6P0VVG1-F1
#
_cell.length_a   1.000
_cell.length_b   1.000
_cell.length_c   1.000
_cell.angle_alpha   90.00
_cell.angle_beta   90.00
_cell.angle_gamma   90.00
#
_symmetry.space_group_name_H-M   'P 1'
#
loop_
_entity.id
_entity.type
_entity.pdbx_description
1 polymer ?
#
loop_
_entity_poly.entity_id
_entity_poly.type
_entity_poly.pdbx_seq_one_letter_code
_entity_poly.pdbx_strand_id
1 'polypeptide(L)' 'LLQLFTGQPGSRAWKRYLTENSCIPGASSEVVREALAKVNNFL' A
#
# COMPACT_ATOMS: atom_id res chain seq x y z
N LEU A 1 -2.37 9.10 1.72
CA LEU A 1 -2.43 7.65 1.40
C LEU A 1 -1.98 6.74 2.56
N LEU A 2 -0.84 6.98 3.22
CA LEU A 2 -0.29 6.04 4.20
C LEU A 2 -1.20 5.69 5.41
N GLN A 3 -2.03 6.63 5.87
CA GLN A 3 -2.91 6.42 7.03
C GLN A 3 -4.33 5.95 6.66
N LEU A 4 -4.58 5.60 5.40
CA LEU A 4 -5.93 5.24 4.92
C LEU A 4 -6.52 4.01 5.64
N PHE A 5 -5.66 3.10 6.08
CA PHE A 5 -6.06 1.85 6.75
C PHE A 5 -5.59 1.78 8.20
N THR A 6 -5.34 2.92 8.86
CA THR A 6 -4.85 2.91 10.23
C THR A 6 -5.77 2.13 11.18
N GLY A 7 -5.18 1.26 12.00
CA GLY A 7 -5.91 0.36 12.89
C GLY A 7 -6.44 -0.91 12.22
N GLN A 8 -6.39 -1.03 10.89
CA GLN A 8 -6.82 -2.25 10.19
C GLN A 8 -5.69 -3.28 10.05
N PRO A 9 -6.02 -4.59 10.03
CA PRO A 9 -5.08 -5.64 9.66
C PRO A 9 -4.47 -5.41 8.27
N GLY A 10 -3.14 -5.54 8.16
CA GLY A 10 -2.42 -5.28 6.90
C GLY A 10 -2.00 -3.80 6.68
N SER A 11 -2.44 -2.87 7.53
CA SER A 11 -2.09 -1.44 7.42
C SER A 11 -0.59 -1.14 7.46
N ARG A 12 0.19 -1.97 8.17
CA ARG A 12 1.66 -1.88 8.17
C ARG A 12 2.25 -2.30 6.83
N ALA A 13 1.73 -3.36 6.22
CA ALA A 13 2.19 -3.85 4.93
C ALA A 13 1.84 -2.86 3.80
N TRP A 14 0.64 -2.29 3.83
CA TRP A 14 0.23 -1.16 2.98
C TRP A 14 1.25 -0.01 3.02
N LYS A 15 1.56 0.48 4.22
CA LYS A 15 2.51 1.60 4.40
C LYS A 15 3.90 1.24 3.87
N ARG A 16 4.40 0.05 4.23
CA ARG A 16 5.72 -0.41 3.78
C ARG A 16 5.80 -0.44 2.25
N TYR A 17 4.82 -1.06 1.60
CA TYR A 17 4.82 -1.23 0.15
C TYR A 17 4.81 0.11 -0.59
N LEU A 18 3.97 1.06 -0.16
CA LEU A 18 3.95 2.40 -0.75
C LEU A 18 5.28 3.13 -0.54
N THR A 19 5.86 3.10 0.66
CA THR A 19 7.11 3.82 0.93
C THR A 19 8.27 3.27 0.11
N GLU A 20 8.35 1.95 -0.08
CA GLU A 20 9.43 1.30 -0.83
C GLU A 20 9.29 1.51 -2.34
N ASN A 21 8.06 1.51 -2.88
CA ASN A 21 7.86 1.41 -4.34
C ASN A 21 7.36 2.70 -5.00
N SER A 22 6.78 3.66 -4.25
CA SER A 22 6.22 4.89 -4.85
C SER A 22 7.27 5.93 -5.28
N CYS A 23 8.49 5.84 -4.74
CA CYS A 23 9.57 6.78 -5.04
C CYS A 23 10.47 6.33 -6.20
N ILE A 24 10.18 5.19 -6.83
CA ILE A 24 10.98 4.63 -7.91
C ILE A 24 10.64 5.35 -9.23
N PRO A 25 11.63 5.73 -10.07
CA PRO A 25 11.36 6.26 -11.40
C PRO A 25 10.45 5.32 -12.21
N GLY A 26 9.35 5.86 -12.74
CA GLY A 26 8.35 5.08 -13.48
C GLY A 26 7.29 4.39 -12.61
N ALA A 27 7.27 4.64 -11.30
CA ALA A 27 6.17 4.20 -10.45
C ALA A 27 4.82 4.76 -10.97
N SER A 28 3.81 3.89 -11.03
CA SER A 28 2.47 4.21 -11.52
C SER A 28 1.40 3.83 -10.49
N SER A 29 0.12 4.02 -10.84
CA SER A 29 -1.02 3.62 -9.99
C SER A 29 -1.03 2.12 -9.64
N GLU A 30 -0.29 1.29 -10.38
CA GLU A 30 -0.13 -0.14 -10.09
C GLU A 30 0.45 -0.38 -8.69
N VAL A 31 1.38 0.48 -8.25
CA VAL A 31 1.95 0.41 -6.89
C VAL A 31 0.87 0.54 -5.82
N VAL A 32 -0.15 1.37 -6.07
CA VAL A 32 -1.29 1.53 -5.17
C VAL A 32 -2.19 0.29 -5.21
N ARG A 33 -2.43 -0.28 -6.41
CA ARG A 33 -3.22 -1.51 -6.57
C ARG A 33 -2.57 -2.70 -5.86
N GLU A 34 -1.26 -2.85 -5.97
CA GLU A 34 -0.49 -3.90 -5.31
C GLU A 34 -0.41 -3.69 -3.80
N ALA A 35 -0.36 -2.44 -3.34
CA ALA A 35 -0.48 -2.11 -1.92
C ALA A 35 -1.86 -2.51 -1.36
N LEU A 36 -2.95 -2.30 -2.12
CA LEU A 36 -4.32 -2.65 -1.68
C LEU A 36 -4.44 -4.14 -1.37
N ALA A 37 -3.83 -4.99 -2.19
CA ALA A 37 -3.80 -6.44 -1.98
C ALA A 37 -3.04 -6.87 -0.71
N LYS A 38 -2.34 -5.96 -0.02
CA LYS A 38 -1.68 -6.22 1.28
C LYS A 38 -2.56 -5.88 2.49
N VAL A 39 -3.75 -5.35 2.29
CA VAL A 39 -4.72 -5.05 3.34
C VAL A 39 -5.68 -6.23 3.46
N ASN A 40 -5.77 -6.84 4.65
CA ASN A 40 -6.48 -8.10 4.88
C ASN A 40 -8.00 -8.05 4.61
N ASN A 41 -8.57 -6.85 4.45
CA ASN A 41 -10.00 -6.64 4.15
C ASN A 41 -10.31 -6.54 2.65
N PHE A 42 -9.30 -6.65 1.77
CA PHE A 42 -9.48 -6.60 0.32
C PHE A 42 -9.35 -7.99 -0.32
N LEU A 43 -10.24 -8.92 0.06
CA LEU A 43 -10.68 -10.09 -0.71
C LEU A 43 -12.09 -10.46 -0.26
#